data_AF-A0A2V9PAL3-F1
#
_entry.id   AF-A0A2V9PAL3-F1
#
_cell.length_a   1.000
_cell.length_b   1.000
_cell.length_c   1.000
_cell.angle_alpha   90.00
_cell.angle_beta   90.00
_cell.angle_gamma   90.00
#
_symmetry.space_group_name_H-M   'P 1'
#
loop_
_entity.id
_entity.type
_entity.pdbx_description
1 polymer ?
#
loop_
_entity_poly.entity_id
_entity_poly.type
_entity_poly.pdbx_seq_one_letter_code
_entity_poly.pdbx_strand_id
1 'polypeptide(L)'
;MLVHTFSCGLYQLEGIETDHPSTRHVKTFDGEQCDVPLRIGHYWVQTLSSVHALATYDVSDLAHIREISRLMFDDRQKPHWIAADADNRRI
;
A
#
# COMPACT_ATOMS: atom_id res chain seq x y z
N MET A 1 -13.03 3.27 -3.38
CA MET A 1 -12.20 2.03 -3.37
C MET A 1 -10.75 2.41 -3.67
N LEU A 2 -9.75 1.62 -3.29
CA LEU A 2 -8.34 1.87 -3.65
C LEU A 2 -7.83 0.84 -4.64
N VAL A 3 -6.99 1.28 -5.59
CA VAL A 3 -6.29 0.45 -6.57
C VAL A 3 -4.81 0.78 -6.49
N HIS A 4 -3.99 -0.25 -6.34
CA HIS A 4 -2.53 -0.14 -6.33
C HIS A 4 -1.96 -0.72 -7.63
N THR A 5 -0.96 -0.05 -8.19
CA THR A 5 -0.35 -0.43 -9.47
C THR A 5 1.04 -1.02 -9.27
N PHE A 6 1.50 -1.77 -10.27
CA PHE A 6 2.86 -2.31 -10.31
C PHE A 6 3.93 -1.21 -10.25
N SER A 7 3.62 -0.01 -10.76
CA SER A 7 4.46 1.18 -10.75
C SER A 7 4.32 2.04 -9.47
N CYS A 8 3.97 1.42 -8.35
CA CYS A 8 3.93 2.05 -7.02
C CYS A 8 2.88 3.15 -6.82
N GLY A 9 1.96 3.34 -7.76
CA GLY A 9 0.87 4.30 -7.63
C GLY A 9 -0.29 3.73 -6.84
N LEU A 10 -0.81 4.51 -5.90
CA LEU A 10 -2.08 4.27 -5.24
C LEU A 10 -3.11 5.26 -5.78
N TYR A 11 -4.26 4.75 -6.18
CA TYR A 11 -5.36 5.51 -6.76
C TYR A 11 -6.65 5.25 -6.00
N GLN A 12 -7.45 6.28 -5.81
CA GLN A 12 -8.85 6.15 -5.45
C GLN A 12 -9.67 5.94 -6.71
N LEU A 13 -10.47 4.88 -6.74
CA LEU A 13 -11.53 4.69 -7.73
C LEU A 13 -12.81 5.38 -7.23
N GLU A 14 -13.41 6.17 -8.11
CA GLU A 14 -14.62 6.97 -7.89
C GLU A 14 -15.68 6.60 -8.95
N GLY A 15 -16.96 6.62 -8.57
CA GLY A 15 -18.08 6.37 -9.50
C GLY A 15 -18.14 4.94 -10.07
N ILE A 16 -17.72 3.91 -9.32
CA ILE A 16 -17.71 2.51 -9.82
C ILE A 16 -19.11 1.98 -10.12
N GLU A 17 -20.11 2.54 -9.45
CA GLU A 17 -21.53 2.29 -9.64
C GLU A 17 -22.13 3.00 -10.87
N THR A 18 -21.35 3.84 -11.55
CA THR A 18 -21.77 4.61 -12.74
C THR A 18 -21.22 4.01 -14.02
N ASP A 19 -21.68 4.52 -15.17
CA ASP A 19 -21.12 4.22 -16.50
C ASP A 19 -19.80 4.97 -16.81
N HIS A 20 -19.37 5.86 -15.92
CA HIS A 20 -18.19 6.70 -16.09
C HIS A 20 -17.27 6.67 -14.86
N PRO A 21 -16.70 5.50 -14.50
CA PRO A 21 -15.76 5.42 -13.39
C PRO A 21 -14.48 6.21 -13.70
N SER A 22 -13.89 6.80 -12.67
CA SER A 22 -12.64 7.57 -12.78
C SER A 22 -11.66 7.19 -11.68
N THR A 23 -10.39 7.56 -11.88
CA THR A 23 -9.34 7.35 -10.87
C THR A 23 -8.69 8.66 -10.50
N ARG A 24 -8.34 8.79 -9.22
CA ARG A 24 -7.57 9.90 -8.69
C ARG A 24 -6.32 9.37 -8.01
N HIS A 25 -5.15 9.83 -8.43
CA HIS A 25 -3.89 9.49 -7.77
C HIS A 25 -3.88 10.07 -6.34
N VAL A 26 -3.44 9.27 -5.36
CA VAL A 26 -3.39 9.67 -3.94
C VAL A 26 -2.01 9.51 -3.32
N LYS A 27 -1.18 8.58 -3.82
CA LYS A 27 0.19 8.38 -3.33
C LYS A 27 1.03 7.66 -4.37
N THR A 28 2.32 7.95 -4.38
CA THR A 28 3.35 7.07 -4.95
C THR A 28 4.22 6.58 -3.80
N PHE A 29 4.41 5.26 -3.71
CA PHE A 29 5.27 4.62 -2.72
C PHE A 29 6.72 4.57 -3.20
N ASP A 30 7.66 4.33 -2.27
CA ASP A 30 9.08 4.24 -2.60
C ASP A 30 9.39 3.01 -3.46
N GLY A 31 10.29 3.17 -4.43
CA GLY A 31 10.72 2.09 -5.33
C GLY A 31 10.23 2.27 -6.77
N GLU A 32 10.60 1.30 -7.60
CA GLU A 32 10.28 1.31 -9.04
C GLU A 32 9.23 0.26 -9.41
N GLN A 33 9.19 -0.83 -8.64
CA GLN A 33 8.22 -1.91 -8.77
C GLN A 33 7.68 -2.19 -7.38
N CYS A 34 6.36 -2.06 -7.23
CA CYS A 34 5.70 -2.32 -5.96
C CYS A 34 5.00 -3.67 -5.99
N ASP A 35 5.18 -4.39 -4.88
CA ASP A 35 4.65 -5.73 -4.71
C ASP A 35 3.28 -5.70 -4.01
N VAL A 36 2.85 -6.82 -3.44
CA VAL A 36 1.48 -7.04 -2.98
C VAL A 36 1.26 -6.44 -1.59
N PRO A 37 0.44 -5.38 -1.46
CA PRO A 37 0.15 -4.76 -0.18
C PRO A 37 -0.98 -5.46 0.56
N LEU A 38 -1.11 -5.12 1.84
CA LEU A 38 -2.19 -5.56 2.72
C LEU A 38 -2.89 -4.35 3.33
N ARG A 39 -4.20 -4.44 3.57
CA ARG A 39 -4.95 -3.42 4.33
C ARG A 39 -5.51 -4.03 5.61
N ILE A 40 -5.22 -3.41 6.74
CA ILE A 40 -5.80 -3.73 8.06
C ILE A 40 -6.52 -2.48 8.58
N GLY A 41 -7.85 -2.50 8.58
CA GLY A 41 -8.65 -1.32 8.95
C GLY A 41 -8.39 -0.13 8.02
N HIS A 42 -7.87 0.98 8.57
CA HIS A 42 -7.45 2.16 7.81
C HIS A 42 -5.93 2.22 7.59
N TYR A 43 -5.20 1.16 7.93
CA TYR A 43 -3.76 1.06 7.68
C TYR A 43 -3.48 0.30 6.39
N TRP A 44 -2.62 0.87 5.56
CA TRP A 44 -2.08 0.26 4.36
C TRP A 44 -0.64 -0.19 4.62
N VAL A 45 -0.40 -1.49 4.57
CA VAL A 45 0.92 -2.07 4.76
C VAL A 45 1.50 -2.41 3.40
N GLN A 46 2.53 -1.66 3.02
CA GLN A 46 3.19 -1.74 1.73
C GLN A 46 4.50 -2.51 1.84
N THR A 47 4.62 -3.56 1.04
CA THR A 47 5.90 -4.19 0.73
C THR A 47 6.67 -3.30 -0.25
N LEU A 48 7.92 -2.97 0.10
CA LEU A 48 8.81 -2.12 -0.69
C LEU A 48 10.07 -2.92 -1.05
N SER A 49 9.95 -3.91 -1.92
CA SER A 49 11.07 -4.82 -2.28
C SER A 49 12.29 -4.09 -2.81
N SER A 50 12.09 -3.02 -3.59
CA SER A 50 13.15 -2.21 -4.20
C SER A 50 14.06 -1.54 -3.15
N VAL A 51 13.54 -1.28 -1.94
CA VAL A 51 14.26 -0.61 -0.85
C VAL A 51 14.36 -1.47 0.42
N HIS A 52 14.12 -2.78 0.31
CA HIS A 52 14.28 -3.73 1.42
C HIS A 52 13.49 -3.33 2.68
N ALA A 53 12.22 -2.93 2.51
CA ALA A 53 11.42 -2.42 3.62
C ALA A 53 9.96 -2.89 3.61
N LEU A 54 9.34 -2.83 4.78
CA LEU A 54 7.90 -2.89 4.98
C LEU A 54 7.46 -1.60 5.66
N ALA A 55 6.55 -0.84 5.05
CA ALA A 55 6.09 0.43 5.59
C ALA A 55 4.57 0.41 5.80
N THR A 56 4.12 1.04 6.88
CA THR A 56 2.70 1.21 7.18
C THR A 56 2.30 2.65 6.98
N TYR A 57 1.21 2.87 6.27
CA TYR A 57 0.62 4.18 6.00
C TYR A 57 -0.77 4.28 6.60
N ASP A 58 -1.06 5.42 7.21
CA ASP A 58 -2.42 5.78 7.59
C ASP A 58 -3.16 6.34 6.35
N VAL A 59 -4.24 5.65 5.94
CA VAL A 59 -5.09 6.03 4.80
C VAL A 59 -6.49 6.46 5.25
N SER A 60 -6.66 6.91 6.50
CA SER A 60 -7.94 7.46 6.98
C SER A 60 -8.33 8.76 6.25
N ASP A 61 -7.33 9.53 5.80
CA ASP A 61 -7.49 10.72 4.97
C ASP A 61 -6.65 10.57 3.68
N LEU A 62 -7.33 10.36 2.56
CA LEU A 62 -6.68 10.14 1.26
C LEU A 62 -6.08 11.42 0.65
N ALA A 63 -6.35 12.59 1.20
CA ALA A 63 -5.63 13.82 0.84
C ALA A 63 -4.30 13.94 1.57
N HIS A 64 -4.12 13.24 2.70
CA HIS A 64 -2.95 13.34 3.57
C HIS A 64 -2.46 11.98 4.07
N ILE A 65 -2.13 11.08 3.13
CA ILE A 65 -1.56 9.76 3.47
C ILE A 65 -0.17 9.94 4.10
N ARG A 66 0.01 9.41 5.30
CA ARG A 66 1.26 9.53 6.07
C ARG A 66 1.83 8.16 6.39
N GLU A 67 3.15 8.03 6.26
CA GLU A 67 3.86 6.88 6.80
C GLU A 67 3.89 6.98 8.33
N ILE A 68 3.51 5.91 9.03
CA ILE A 68 3.46 5.87 10.50
C ILE A 68 4.46 4.90 11.11
N SER A 69 4.97 3.96 10.32
CA SER A 69 5.99 2.99 10.76
C SER A 69 6.70 2.38 9.56
N ARG A 70 7.97 2.00 9.75
CA ARG A 70 8.78 1.29 8.77
C ARG A 70 9.69 0.27 9.46
N LEU A 71 9.72 -0.94 8.91
CA LEU A 71 10.69 -1.97 9.22
C LEU A 71 11.65 -2.10 8.05
N MET A 72 12.95 -2.02 8.32
CA MET A 72 14.01 -2.28 7.36
C MET A 72 14.46 -3.73 7.47
N PHE A 73 14.66 -4.38 6.33
CA PHE A 73 15.35 -5.66 6.20
C PHE A 73 16.81 -5.44 5.82
N ASP A 74 17.61 -6.50 5.88
CA ASP A 74 18.95 -6.47 5.27
C ASP A 74 18.87 -6.49 3.73
N ASP A 75 20.02 -6.36 3.08
CA ASP A 75 20.14 -6.31 1.61
C ASP A 75 19.81 -7.64 0.90
N ARG A 76 19.47 -8.69 1.64
CA ARG A 76 19.11 -10.02 1.10
C ARG A 76 17.61 -10.26 1.11
N GLN A 77 16.85 -9.67 2.05
CA GLN A 77 15.39 -9.85 2.05
C GLN A 77 14.68 -8.73 1.31
N LYS A 78 13.85 -9.13 0.35
CA LYS A 78 12.98 -8.27 -0.45
C LYS A 78 11.55 -8.73 -0.25
N PRO A 79 10.78 -8.10 0.66
CA PRO A 79 9.42 -8.54 0.93
C PRO A 79 8.57 -8.34 -0.33
N HIS A 80 7.99 -9.41 -0.85
CA HIS A 80 7.17 -9.40 -2.08
C HIS A 80 5.67 -9.56 -1.78
N TRP A 81 5.33 -10.37 -0.79
CA TRP A 81 3.94 -10.60 -0.42
C TRP A 81 3.85 -10.88 1.09
N ILE A 82 2.89 -10.23 1.73
CA ILE A 82 2.51 -10.41 3.13
C ILE A 82 1.01 -10.78 3.28
N ALA A 83 0.65 -11.39 4.40
CA ALA A 83 -0.74 -11.67 4.75
C ALA A 83 -0.94 -11.47 6.26
N ALA A 84 -2.15 -11.09 6.67
CA ALA A 84 -2.49 -11.03 8.08
C ALA A 84 -2.87 -12.43 8.62
N ASP A 85 -2.65 -12.63 9.92
CA ASP A 85 -3.31 -13.70 10.67
C ASP A 85 -4.82 -13.46 10.80
N ALA A 86 -5.56 -14.46 11.28
CA ALA A 86 -7.02 -14.43 11.32
C ALA A 86 -7.60 -13.24 12.12
N ASP A 87 -6.86 -12.77 13.14
CA ASP A 87 -7.29 -11.69 14.01
C ASP A 87 -6.73 -10.32 13.58
N ASN A 88 -5.98 -10.25 12.47
CA ASN A 88 -5.27 -9.08 11.99
C ASN A 88 -4.32 -8.43 13.01
N ARG A 89 -3.68 -9.26 13.85
CA ARG A 89 -2.72 -8.82 14.87
C ARG A 89 -1.28 -9.09 14.50
N ARG A 90 -1.05 -9.97 13.51
CA ARG A 90 0.28 -10.33 13.01
C ARG A 90 0.29 -10.36 11.48
N ILE A 91 1.47 -10.10 10.94
CA ILE A 91 1.84 -10.21 9.54
C ILE A 91 3.02 -11.18 9.45
#